data_AF-A0A9P0MZB9-F1
#
_entry.id   AF-A0A9P0MZB9-F1
#
_cell.length_a   1.000
_cell.length_b   1.000
_cell.length_c   1.000
_cell.angle_alpha   90.00
_cell.angle_beta   90.00
_cell.angle_gamma   90.00
#
_symmetry.space_group_name_H-M   'P 1'
#
loop_
_entity.id
_entity.type
_entity.pdbx_description
1 polymer ?
#
loop_
_entity_poly.entity_id
_entity_poly.type
_entity_poly.pdbx_seq_one_letter_code
_entity_poly.pdbx_strand_id
1 'polypeptide(L)'
;MRSLTKDDNDYKVESRLFDNVNTLKNENLQLTLLNERIRFTGAESVGGTGNASNERIQALEQKILAQQEELTSMHRRRGENAQQIMSLNEKVHDLEKQLQAKDIMSSNPTAFFINTFGRVSFGKKSDKVRKELEEAARESGSRSSGSGSSEDKILDSMPYFATILPNKVALRFLLSQDAHDGEVNAVKWSPTDRIVATGGADRKVKLWDVTKCMVETRGTLVGSNAGVMSVDFDSTGAYIVGASNDFASRVWTVADQRLRVAY
;
A
#
# COMPACT_ATOMS: atom_id res chain seq x y z
N MET A 1 16.08 2.24 14.84
CA MET A 1 16.05 1.82 16.26
C MET A 1 15.94 3.00 17.25
N ARG A 2 15.38 4.17 16.88
CA ARG A 2 15.41 5.40 17.71
C ARG A 2 14.04 6.07 17.99
N SER A 3 12.89 5.45 17.68
CA SER A 3 11.57 6.08 17.97
C SER A 3 10.70 5.37 19.01
N LEU A 4 10.91 4.07 19.29
CA LEU A 4 10.01 3.30 20.16
C LEU A 4 9.94 3.83 21.60
N THR A 5 11.03 4.35 22.16
CA THR A 5 11.07 4.78 23.56
C THR A 5 10.41 6.13 23.84
N LYS A 6 10.29 6.97 22.80
CA LYS A 6 9.66 8.29 22.96
C LYS A 6 8.14 8.16 22.92
N ASP A 7 7.64 7.40 21.95
CA ASP A 7 6.21 7.14 21.80
C ASP A 7 5.66 6.41 23.04
N ASP A 8 6.37 5.39 23.54
CA ASP A 8 5.97 4.65 24.76
C ASP A 8 5.89 5.53 26.03
N ASN A 9 6.73 6.57 26.12
CA ASN A 9 6.69 7.50 27.24
C ASN A 9 5.54 8.50 27.11
N ASP A 10 5.29 9.00 25.91
CA ASP A 10 4.17 9.92 25.65
C ASP A 10 2.82 9.23 25.91
N TYR A 11 2.65 7.97 25.49
CA TYR A 11 1.44 7.17 25.81
C TYR A 11 1.24 6.98 27.32
N LYS A 12 2.32 6.76 28.09
CA LYS A 12 2.23 6.61 29.55
C LYS A 12 1.85 7.94 30.23
N VAL A 13 2.33 9.06 29.72
CA VAL A 13 2.00 10.39 30.25
C VAL A 13 0.53 10.73 29.94
N GLU A 14 0.08 10.52 28.70
CA GLU A 14 -1.32 10.73 28.32
C GLU A 14 -2.28 9.84 29.12
N SER A 15 -1.88 8.58 29.39
CA SER A 15 -2.64 7.69 30.26
C SER A 15 -2.85 8.27 31.65
N ARG A 16 -1.76 8.73 32.29
CA ARG A 16 -1.82 9.28 33.65
C ARG A 16 -2.63 10.57 33.70
N LEU A 17 -2.49 11.42 32.69
CA LEU A 17 -3.27 12.66 32.57
C LEU A 17 -4.76 12.37 32.46
N PHE A 18 -5.15 11.39 31.64
CA PHE A 18 -6.53 10.98 31.49
C PHE A 18 -7.13 10.46 32.80
N ASP A 19 -6.39 9.59 33.50
CA ASP A 19 -6.85 9.02 34.77
C ASP A 19 -7.00 10.14 35.85
N ASN A 20 -6.05 11.07 35.91
CA ASN A 20 -6.10 12.23 36.81
C ASN A 20 -7.26 13.19 36.50
N VAL A 21 -7.57 13.42 35.22
CA VAL A 21 -8.70 14.28 34.83
C VAL A 21 -10.02 13.64 35.25
N ASN A 22 -10.15 12.32 35.12
CA ASN A 22 -11.36 11.60 35.50
C ASN A 22 -11.56 11.58 37.03
N THR A 23 -10.49 11.37 37.81
CA THR A 23 -10.57 11.44 39.28
C THR A 23 -10.99 12.84 39.75
N LEU A 24 -10.35 13.89 39.22
CA LEU A 24 -10.68 15.28 39.55
C LEU A 24 -12.10 15.68 39.16
N LYS A 25 -12.61 15.17 38.03
CA LYS A 25 -13.99 15.40 37.58
C LYS A 25 -14.99 14.77 38.55
N ASN A 26 -14.71 13.55 39.04
CA ASN A 26 -15.53 12.86 40.03
C ASN A 26 -15.50 13.55 41.40
N GLU A 27 -14.33 13.99 41.87
CA GLU A 27 -14.19 14.71 43.14
C GLU A 27 -14.94 16.06 43.13
N ASN A 28 -14.82 16.84 42.05
CA ASN A 28 -15.57 18.10 41.91
C ASN A 28 -17.09 17.90 41.93
N LEU A 29 -17.55 16.80 41.35
CA LEU A 29 -18.97 16.47 41.29
C LEU A 29 -19.51 16.07 42.68
N GLN A 30 -18.76 15.24 43.41
CA GLN A 30 -19.03 14.89 44.81
C GLN A 30 -19.08 16.14 45.70
N LEU A 31 -18.12 17.06 45.54
CA LEU A 31 -18.08 18.33 46.26
C LEU A 31 -19.29 19.22 45.93
N THR A 32 -19.73 19.23 44.67
CA THR A 32 -20.91 19.99 44.24
C THR A 32 -22.18 19.45 44.91
N LEU A 33 -22.34 18.12 44.97
CA LEU A 33 -23.43 17.49 45.72
C LEU A 33 -23.39 17.85 47.20
N LEU A 34 -22.21 17.75 47.82
CA LEU A 34 -22.05 17.99 49.25
C LEU A 34 -22.40 19.45 49.60
N ASN A 35 -21.96 20.41 48.77
CA ASN A 35 -22.32 21.82 48.92
C ASN A 35 -23.84 22.04 48.83
N GLU A 36 -24.53 21.39 47.89
CA GLU A 36 -25.99 21.49 47.77
C GLU A 36 -26.71 20.81 48.94
N ARG A 37 -26.20 19.67 49.45
CA ARG A 37 -26.72 19.01 50.66
C ARG A 37 -26.62 19.91 51.89
N ILE A 38 -25.48 20.60 52.07
CA ILE A 38 -25.29 21.55 53.17
C ILE A 38 -26.26 22.73 53.06
N ARG A 39 -26.45 23.27 51.84
CA ARG A 39 -27.43 24.33 51.58
C ARG A 39 -28.86 23.89 51.91
N PHE A 40 -29.20 22.63 51.60
CA PHE A 40 -30.49 22.04 51.98
C PHE A 40 -30.66 21.99 53.51
N THR A 41 -29.69 21.44 54.23
CA THR A 41 -29.76 21.35 55.70
C THR A 41 -29.72 22.71 56.41
N GLY A 42 -29.06 23.71 55.81
CA GLY A 42 -29.04 25.08 56.32
C GLY A 42 -30.35 25.85 56.08
N ALA A 43 -31.19 25.39 55.14
CA ALA A 43 -32.45 26.03 54.77
C ALA A 43 -33.69 25.44 55.48
N GLU A 44 -33.55 24.40 56.32
CA GLU A 44 -34.65 23.78 57.08
C GLU A 44 -35.31 24.72 58.12
N SER A 45 -34.86 25.98 58.26
CA SER A 45 -35.48 26.97 59.15
C SER A 45 -36.59 27.83 58.51
N VAL A 46 -36.84 27.75 57.19
CA VAL A 46 -37.86 28.58 56.52
C VAL A 46 -38.71 27.74 55.55
N GLY A 47 -39.95 27.45 55.94
CA GLY A 47 -40.89 26.60 55.20
C GLY A 47 -41.24 27.14 53.81
N GLY A 48 -41.06 26.30 52.78
CA GLY A 48 -41.55 26.53 51.42
C GLY A 48 -40.60 26.08 50.29
N THR A 49 -39.30 25.98 50.56
CA THR A 49 -38.25 25.71 49.54
C THR A 49 -37.80 24.25 49.44
N GLY A 50 -38.28 23.37 50.33
CA GLY A 50 -37.83 21.98 50.43
C GLY A 50 -38.02 21.14 49.16
N ASN A 51 -39.14 21.27 48.45
CA ASN A 51 -39.41 20.48 47.24
C ASN A 51 -38.47 20.82 46.08
N ALA A 52 -38.25 22.11 45.81
CA ALA A 52 -37.37 22.55 44.72
C ALA A 52 -35.90 22.14 44.97
N SER A 53 -35.46 22.19 46.23
CA SER A 53 -34.11 21.76 46.61
C SER A 53 -33.97 20.23 46.53
N ASN A 54 -35.02 19.47 46.86
CA ASN A 54 -35.03 18.02 46.75
C ASN A 54 -35.02 17.54 45.27
N GLU A 55 -35.78 18.21 44.40
CA GLU A 55 -35.71 17.98 42.94
C GLU A 55 -34.31 18.27 42.38
N ARG A 56 -33.65 19.33 42.87
CA ARG A 56 -32.29 19.68 42.46
C ARG A 56 -31.26 18.64 42.91
N ILE A 57 -31.42 18.09 44.11
CA ILE A 57 -30.61 16.98 44.61
C ILE A 57 -30.80 15.74 43.73
N GLN A 58 -32.04 15.36 43.42
CA GLN A 58 -32.33 14.22 42.55
C GLN A 58 -31.75 14.41 41.13
N ALA A 59 -31.84 15.62 40.57
CA ALA A 59 -31.25 15.93 39.26
C ALA A 59 -29.71 15.80 39.28
N LEU A 60 -29.06 16.19 40.38
CA LEU A 60 -27.61 16.03 40.54
C LEU A 60 -27.21 14.56 40.72
N GLU A 61 -27.99 13.77 41.47
CA GLU A 61 -27.80 12.32 41.60
C GLU A 61 -27.91 11.61 40.25
N GLN A 62 -28.92 11.96 39.43
CA GLN A 62 -29.04 11.44 38.06
C GLN A 62 -27.85 11.84 37.18
N LYS A 63 -27.38 13.09 37.30
CA LYS A 63 -26.22 13.57 36.54
C LYS A 63 -24.95 12.82 36.91
N ILE A 64 -24.78 12.45 38.18
CA ILE A 64 -23.67 11.60 38.62
C ILE A 64 -23.72 10.22 38.00
N LEU A 65 -24.89 9.58 38.03
CA LEU A 65 -25.06 8.26 37.43
C LEU A 65 -24.75 8.28 35.92
N ALA A 66 -25.27 9.29 35.21
CA ALA A 66 -25.00 9.45 33.78
C ALA A 66 -23.51 9.68 33.48
N GLN A 67 -22.83 10.52 34.27
CA GLN A 67 -21.40 10.76 34.10
C GLN A 67 -20.55 9.53 34.47
N GLN A 68 -20.98 8.74 35.45
CA GLN A 68 -20.32 7.50 35.82
C GLN A 68 -20.44 6.45 34.70
N GLU A 69 -21.61 6.36 34.06
CA GLU A 69 -21.82 5.50 32.90
C GLU A 69 -20.97 5.96 31.69
N GLU A 70 -20.96 7.26 31.40
CA GLU A 70 -20.13 7.84 30.34
C GLU A 70 -18.65 7.54 30.56
N LEU A 71 -18.13 7.74 31.78
CA LEU A 71 -16.74 7.42 32.14
C LEU A 71 -16.43 5.94 31.94
N THR A 72 -17.33 5.05 32.37
CA THR A 72 -17.15 3.61 32.21
C THR A 72 -17.09 3.24 30.72
N SER A 73 -17.95 3.84 29.89
CA SER A 73 -17.95 3.64 28.44
C SER A 73 -16.67 4.16 27.78
N MET A 74 -16.13 5.29 28.25
CA MET A 74 -14.89 5.89 27.77
C MET A 74 -13.68 5.04 28.12
N HIS A 75 -13.59 4.53 29.36
CA HIS A 75 -12.54 3.60 29.77
C HIS A 75 -12.59 2.30 28.95
N ARG A 76 -13.78 1.77 28.66
CA ARG A 76 -13.94 0.60 27.80
C ARG A 76 -13.43 0.86 26.38
N ARG A 77 -13.88 1.93 25.72
CA ARG A 77 -13.44 2.31 24.37
C ARG A 77 -11.94 2.55 24.30
N ARG A 78 -11.37 3.19 25.31
CA ARG A 78 -9.92 3.40 25.42
C ARG A 78 -9.15 2.09 25.51
N GLY A 79 -9.64 1.12 26.29
CA GLY A 79 -9.06 -0.22 26.38
C GLY A 79 -9.08 -0.95 25.04
N GLU A 80 -10.19 -0.88 24.32
CA GLU A 80 -10.34 -1.44 22.96
C GLU A 80 -9.35 -0.80 21.97
N ASN A 81 -9.23 0.54 21.98
CA ASN A 81 -8.27 1.26 21.15
C ASN A 81 -6.81 0.89 21.48
N ALA A 82 -6.48 0.73 22.77
CA ALA A 82 -5.14 0.32 23.19
C ALA A 82 -4.79 -1.09 22.67
N GLN A 83 -5.74 -2.03 22.74
CA GLN A 83 -5.56 -3.37 22.17
C GLN A 83 -5.38 -3.32 20.65
N GLN A 84 -6.14 -2.46 19.95
CA GLN A 84 -5.99 -2.28 18.51
C GLN A 84 -4.61 -1.73 18.13
N ILE A 85 -4.10 -0.74 18.87
CA ILE A 85 -2.76 -0.18 18.67
C ILE A 85 -1.69 -1.26 18.87
N MET A 86 -1.80 -2.07 19.92
CA MET A 86 -0.86 -3.19 20.16
C MET A 86 -0.86 -4.19 19.00
N SER A 87 -2.04 -4.62 18.53
CA SER A 87 -2.15 -5.54 17.40
C SER A 87 -1.62 -4.94 16.10
N LEU A 88 -1.84 -3.65 15.86
CA LEU A 88 -1.29 -2.95 14.69
C LEU A 88 0.23 -2.85 14.76
N ASN A 89 0.79 -2.55 15.93
CA ASN A 89 2.25 -2.48 16.13
C ASN A 89 2.91 -3.85 15.92
N GLU A 90 2.28 -4.93 16.38
CA GLU A 90 2.76 -6.30 16.11
C GLU A 90 2.80 -6.60 14.59
N LYS A 91 1.73 -6.25 13.86
CA LYS A 91 1.68 -6.41 12.40
C LYS A 91 2.73 -5.57 11.69
N VAL A 92 2.96 -4.33 12.13
CA VAL A 92 4.01 -3.47 11.57
C VAL A 92 5.37 -4.12 11.79
N HIS A 93 5.64 -4.61 13.00
CA HIS A 93 6.91 -5.29 13.30
C HIS A 93 7.14 -6.54 12.43
N ASP A 94 6.09 -7.35 12.23
CA ASP A 94 6.16 -8.52 11.35
C ASP A 94 6.40 -8.13 9.89
N LEU A 95 5.73 -7.08 9.41
CA LEU A 95 5.94 -6.57 8.05
C LEU A 95 7.34 -6.01 7.87
N GLU A 96 7.88 -5.28 8.86
CA GLU A 96 9.26 -4.81 8.85
C GLU A 96 10.25 -5.97 8.76
N LYS A 97 10.02 -7.04 9.52
CA LYS A 97 10.85 -8.25 9.48
C LYS A 97 10.78 -8.94 8.12
N GLN A 98 9.60 -9.01 7.51
CA GLN A 98 9.44 -9.55 6.14
C GLN A 98 10.15 -8.69 5.10
N LEU A 99 10.09 -7.36 5.25
CA LEU A 99 10.77 -6.43 4.35
C LEU A 99 12.29 -6.60 4.46
N GLN A 100 12.83 -6.65 5.67
CA GLN A 100 14.26 -6.96 5.88
C GLN A 100 14.67 -8.31 5.27
N ALA A 101 13.83 -9.34 5.41
CA ALA A 101 14.10 -10.64 4.80
C ALA A 101 14.09 -10.60 3.26
N LYS A 102 13.16 -9.83 2.66
CA LYS A 102 13.11 -9.60 1.21
C LYS A 102 14.32 -8.80 0.72
N ASP A 103 14.75 -7.78 1.47
CA ASP A 103 15.92 -6.98 1.12
C ASP A 103 17.19 -7.83 1.15
N ILE A 104 17.37 -8.71 2.14
CA ILE A 104 18.49 -9.67 2.20
C ILE A 104 18.44 -10.65 1.01
N MET A 105 17.25 -11.10 0.63
CA MET A 105 17.06 -11.99 -0.52
C MET A 105 17.35 -11.27 -1.85
N SER A 106 16.99 -9.99 -1.97
CA SER A 106 17.26 -9.16 -3.14
C SER A 106 18.72 -8.70 -3.22
N SER A 107 19.38 -8.50 -2.08
CA SER A 107 20.78 -8.08 -2.01
C SER A 107 21.77 -9.21 -2.26
N ASN A 108 21.31 -10.47 -2.30
CA ASN A 108 22.16 -11.58 -2.70
C ASN A 108 22.47 -11.44 -4.20
N PRO A 109 23.73 -11.15 -4.60
CA PRO A 109 24.09 -10.91 -6.00
C PRO A 109 23.65 -12.07 -6.89
N THR A 110 23.74 -13.29 -6.35
CA THR A 110 23.34 -14.53 -7.01
C THR A 110 21.85 -14.59 -7.36
N ALA A 111 20.97 -14.04 -6.52
CA ALA A 111 19.53 -14.01 -6.77
C ALA A 111 19.14 -12.96 -7.82
N PHE A 112 19.83 -11.81 -7.86
CA PHE A 112 19.71 -10.84 -8.94
C PHE A 112 20.14 -11.44 -10.29
N PHE A 113 21.27 -12.16 -10.32
CA PHE A 113 21.70 -12.86 -11.54
C PHE A 113 20.70 -13.96 -11.95
N ILE A 114 20.20 -14.77 -11.02
CA ILE A 114 19.24 -15.85 -11.35
C ILE A 114 17.88 -15.31 -11.81
N ASN A 115 17.33 -14.27 -11.18
CA ASN A 115 16.02 -13.71 -11.56
C ASN A 115 16.08 -12.81 -12.80
N THR A 116 17.16 -12.05 -12.98
CA THR A 116 17.31 -11.14 -14.13
C THR A 116 17.80 -11.88 -15.38
N PHE A 117 18.81 -12.75 -15.29
CA PHE A 117 19.24 -13.56 -16.44
C PHE A 117 18.34 -14.77 -16.71
N GLY A 118 17.64 -15.28 -15.69
CA GLY A 118 16.62 -16.31 -15.87
C GLY A 118 15.51 -15.87 -16.84
N ARG A 119 15.16 -14.58 -16.86
CA ARG A 119 14.24 -14.00 -17.85
C ARG A 119 14.88 -13.70 -19.21
N VAL A 120 16.18 -13.40 -19.26
CA VAL A 120 16.85 -12.95 -20.51
C VAL A 120 17.44 -14.10 -21.33
N SER A 121 17.59 -15.32 -20.79
CA SER A 121 18.23 -16.44 -21.54
C SER A 121 17.32 -17.35 -22.39
N PHE A 122 16.03 -17.04 -22.53
CA PHE A 122 15.12 -17.87 -23.35
C PHE A 122 15.05 -17.42 -24.82
N GLY A 123 16.22 -17.38 -25.48
CA GLY A 123 16.30 -17.22 -26.94
C GLY A 123 16.30 -18.56 -27.71
N LYS A 124 16.65 -19.67 -27.06
CA LYS A 124 16.82 -20.98 -27.76
C LYS A 124 15.86 -22.07 -27.30
N LYS A 125 15.36 -22.01 -26.06
CA LYS A 125 14.39 -22.97 -25.53
C LYS A 125 12.95 -22.63 -25.93
N SER A 126 12.62 -21.34 -26.10
CA SER A 126 11.30 -20.87 -26.55
C SER A 126 10.99 -21.31 -28.00
N ASP A 127 11.98 -21.26 -28.89
CA ASP A 127 11.82 -21.73 -30.27
C ASP A 127 11.75 -23.24 -30.37
N LYS A 128 12.48 -23.97 -29.51
CA LYS A 128 12.39 -25.43 -29.44
C LYS A 128 11.03 -25.91 -28.91
N VAL A 129 10.52 -25.28 -27.85
CA VAL A 129 9.17 -25.57 -27.31
C VAL A 129 8.07 -25.18 -28.30
N ARG A 130 8.24 -24.07 -29.05
CA ARG A 130 7.32 -23.69 -30.13
C ARG A 130 7.30 -24.72 -31.26
N LYS A 131 8.47 -25.23 -31.66
CA LYS A 131 8.59 -26.26 -32.69
C LYS A 131 8.00 -27.61 -32.23
N GLU A 132 8.26 -28.01 -30.99
CA GLU A 132 7.68 -29.22 -30.39
C GLU A 132 6.15 -29.12 -30.24
N LEU A 133 5.61 -27.94 -29.92
CA LEU A 133 4.15 -27.71 -29.85
C LEU A 133 3.49 -27.72 -31.24
N GLU A 134 4.17 -27.18 -32.26
CA GLU A 134 3.68 -27.20 -33.65
C GLU A 134 3.77 -28.60 -34.28
N GLU A 135 4.73 -29.42 -33.85
CA GLU A 135 4.88 -30.82 -34.26
C GLU A 135 3.83 -31.71 -33.58
N ALA A 136 3.57 -31.52 -32.28
CA ALA A 136 2.50 -32.21 -31.55
C ALA A 136 1.08 -31.85 -32.06
N ALA A 137 0.88 -30.61 -32.53
CA ALA A 137 -0.37 -30.20 -33.18
C ALA A 137 -0.59 -30.85 -34.56
N ARG A 138 0.50 -31.20 -35.28
CA ARG A 138 0.41 -31.96 -36.54
C ARG A 138 0.17 -33.45 -36.29
N GLU A 139 0.70 -34.02 -35.21
CA GLU A 139 0.49 -35.42 -34.84
C GLU A 139 -0.92 -35.73 -34.30
N SER A 140 -1.62 -34.74 -33.73
CA SER A 140 -3.01 -34.89 -33.26
C SER A 140 -4.08 -34.66 -34.36
N GLY A 141 -3.67 -34.28 -35.56
CA GLY A 141 -4.55 -33.94 -36.69
C GLY A 141 -4.95 -35.10 -37.61
N SER A 142 -4.74 -36.36 -37.23
CA SER A 142 -5.19 -37.49 -38.05
C SER A 142 -5.50 -38.73 -37.21
N ARG A 143 -6.76 -38.85 -36.78
CA ARG A 143 -7.52 -40.11 -36.63
C ARG A 143 -8.92 -39.82 -36.07
N SER A 144 -9.88 -39.75 -36.99
CA SER A 144 -11.30 -39.95 -36.70
C SER A 144 -11.57 -41.43 -36.41
N SER A 145 -12.22 -41.74 -35.27
CA SER A 145 -13.30 -42.74 -35.16
C SER A 145 -13.57 -43.15 -33.71
N GLY A 146 -14.84 -43.13 -33.29
CA GLY A 146 -15.41 -44.21 -32.46
C GLY A 146 -15.66 -43.95 -30.97
N SER A 147 -16.96 -43.80 -30.66
CA SER A 147 -17.70 -44.40 -29.53
C SER A 147 -17.35 -44.08 -28.07
N GLY A 148 -18.37 -43.57 -27.36
CA GLY A 148 -19.01 -44.40 -26.34
C GLY A 148 -18.67 -44.16 -24.86
N SER A 149 -19.49 -43.30 -24.25
CA SER A 149 -20.05 -43.39 -22.89
C SER A 149 -19.16 -43.27 -21.63
N SER A 150 -19.73 -42.48 -20.71
CA SER A 150 -19.69 -42.62 -19.24
C SER A 150 -18.52 -42.03 -18.45
N GLU A 151 -18.24 -40.73 -18.61
CA GLU A 151 -17.53 -39.95 -17.58
C GLU A 151 -18.15 -38.57 -17.24
N ASP A 152 -19.35 -38.24 -17.75
CA ASP A 152 -19.97 -36.91 -17.63
C ASP A 152 -20.74 -36.63 -16.30
N LYS A 153 -20.41 -37.28 -15.18
CA LYS A 153 -21.22 -37.11 -13.94
C LYS A 153 -20.47 -36.66 -12.68
N ILE A 154 -19.24 -36.16 -12.77
CA ILE A 154 -18.50 -35.67 -11.57
C ILE A 154 -17.82 -34.32 -11.81
N LEU A 155 -18.47 -33.37 -12.51
CA LEU A 155 -17.92 -32.01 -12.68
C LEU A 155 -18.87 -30.87 -12.27
N ASP A 156 -20.05 -31.16 -11.72
CA ASP A 156 -21.04 -30.13 -11.34
C ASP A 156 -20.89 -29.58 -9.90
N SER A 157 -19.78 -29.85 -9.22
CA SER A 157 -19.60 -29.47 -7.81
C SER A 157 -18.20 -28.96 -7.45
N MET A 158 -17.58 -28.15 -8.31
CA MET A 158 -16.38 -27.39 -7.91
C MET A 158 -16.41 -25.97 -8.50
N PRO A 159 -16.54 -24.91 -7.69
CA PRO A 159 -16.45 -23.54 -8.16
C PRO A 159 -14.96 -23.16 -8.28
N TYR A 160 -14.24 -23.81 -9.18
CA TYR A 160 -12.94 -23.29 -9.59
C TYR A 160 -13.19 -22.16 -10.57
N PHE A 161 -12.82 -20.94 -10.14
CA PHE A 161 -12.67 -19.76 -10.95
C PHE A 161 -12.06 -20.11 -12.31
N ALA A 162 -12.91 -20.26 -13.33
CA ALA A 162 -12.51 -20.11 -14.71
C ALA A 162 -12.10 -18.64 -14.86
N THR A 163 -10.84 -18.36 -14.57
CA THR A 163 -10.22 -17.07 -14.86
C THR A 163 -10.18 -16.98 -16.37
N ILE A 164 -11.22 -16.38 -16.95
CA ILE A 164 -11.27 -16.00 -18.35
C ILE A 164 -10.12 -15.01 -18.53
N LEU A 165 -8.96 -15.50 -18.95
CA LEU A 165 -7.85 -14.66 -19.36
C LEU A 165 -8.35 -13.85 -20.57
N PRO A 166 -8.42 -12.52 -20.49
CA PRO A 166 -8.87 -11.72 -21.62
C PRO A 166 -7.89 -11.90 -22.79
N ASN A 167 -8.33 -12.62 -23.83
CA ASN A 167 -7.55 -12.89 -25.06
C ASN A 167 -7.46 -11.67 -26.00
N LYS A 168 -7.64 -10.46 -25.46
CA LYS A 168 -7.53 -9.22 -26.20
C LYS A 168 -6.89 -8.19 -25.29
N VAL A 169 -5.56 -8.12 -25.33
CA VAL A 169 -4.80 -7.03 -24.70
C VAL A 169 -5.09 -5.77 -25.51
N ALA A 170 -6.12 -5.02 -25.11
CA ALA A 170 -6.47 -3.72 -25.70
C ALA A 170 -5.61 -2.58 -25.14
N LEU A 171 -4.37 -2.87 -24.73
CA LEU A 171 -3.34 -1.87 -24.48
C LEU A 171 -2.32 -1.91 -25.61
N ARG A 172 -2.81 -1.80 -26.85
CA ARG A 172 -1.98 -1.25 -27.91
C ARG A 172 -1.84 0.22 -27.54
N PHE A 173 -0.62 0.74 -27.38
CA PHE A 173 -0.41 2.18 -27.28
C PHE A 173 -1.21 2.83 -28.43
N LEU A 174 -2.38 3.41 -28.16
CA LEU A 174 -3.31 3.88 -29.18
C LEU A 174 -2.79 5.13 -29.94
N LEU A 175 -1.52 5.45 -29.72
CA LEU A 175 -0.74 6.51 -30.33
C LEU A 175 0.63 5.99 -30.85
N SER A 176 0.75 4.68 -31.13
CA SER A 176 2.02 3.99 -31.43
C SER A 176 2.77 4.46 -32.67
N GLN A 177 2.30 5.48 -33.38
CA GLN A 177 2.99 5.98 -34.56
C GLN A 177 4.13 6.96 -34.19
N ASP A 178 4.15 7.54 -32.98
CA ASP A 178 5.14 8.55 -32.58
C ASP A 178 5.88 8.25 -31.26
N ALA A 179 5.87 6.98 -30.80
CA ALA A 179 6.52 6.63 -29.54
C ALA A 179 8.02 6.95 -29.57
N HIS A 180 8.73 6.54 -30.62
CA HIS A 180 10.10 6.98 -30.90
C HIS A 180 10.28 7.10 -32.41
N ASP A 181 11.15 8.02 -32.84
CA ASP A 181 11.56 8.15 -34.24
C ASP A 181 12.66 7.12 -34.56
N GLY A 182 12.25 5.85 -34.63
CA GLY A 182 13.14 4.70 -34.84
C GLY A 182 12.90 3.56 -33.85
N GLU A 183 13.81 2.59 -33.86
CA GLU A 183 13.70 1.38 -33.03
C GLU A 183 13.69 1.70 -31.54
N VAL A 184 12.75 1.09 -30.82
CA VAL A 184 12.71 1.11 -29.35
C VAL A 184 13.59 -0.03 -28.86
N ASN A 185 14.70 0.30 -28.22
CA ASN A 185 15.71 -0.68 -27.83
C ASN A 185 15.60 -1.08 -26.35
N ALA A 186 14.99 -0.22 -25.53
CA ALA A 186 14.87 -0.44 -24.10
C ALA A 186 13.48 -0.05 -23.60
N VAL A 187 12.96 -0.83 -22.65
CA VAL A 187 11.73 -0.52 -21.90
C VAL A 187 11.87 -0.96 -20.45
N LYS A 188 11.47 -0.10 -19.51
CA LYS A 188 11.46 -0.39 -18.07
C LYS A 188 10.28 0.25 -17.37
N TRP A 189 9.74 -0.47 -16.39
CA TRP A 189 8.78 0.06 -15.44
C TRP A 189 9.52 0.70 -14.26
N SER A 190 9.00 1.81 -13.76
CA SER A 190 9.41 2.37 -12.48
C SER A 190 9.00 1.41 -11.35
N PRO A 191 9.87 1.21 -10.33
CA PRO A 191 9.54 0.36 -9.19
C PRO A 191 8.54 1.01 -8.22
N THR A 192 8.41 2.35 -8.24
CA THR A 192 7.63 3.12 -7.25
C THR A 192 6.36 3.72 -7.86
N ASP A 193 6.44 4.20 -9.09
CA ASP A 193 5.35 4.90 -9.77
C ASP A 193 4.82 4.09 -10.97
N ARG A 194 3.61 4.42 -11.45
CA ARG A 194 3.05 3.85 -12.71
C ARG A 194 3.67 4.47 -13.97
N ILE A 195 4.99 4.61 -13.98
CA ILE A 195 5.74 5.19 -15.10
C ILE A 195 6.42 4.07 -15.87
N VAL A 196 6.39 4.18 -17.20
CA VAL A 196 7.23 3.40 -18.10
C VAL A 196 8.25 4.31 -18.75
N ALA A 197 9.52 3.93 -18.76
CA ALA A 197 10.56 4.56 -19.55
C ALA A 197 10.86 3.72 -20.80
N THR A 198 10.98 4.37 -21.94
CA THR A 198 11.38 3.75 -23.21
C THR A 198 12.59 4.48 -23.79
N GLY A 199 13.61 3.74 -24.21
CA GLY A 199 14.80 4.27 -24.90
C GLY A 199 14.78 3.92 -26.38
N GLY A 200 15.03 4.91 -27.23
CA GLY A 200 14.93 4.75 -28.69
C GLY A 200 16.20 5.10 -29.46
N ALA A 201 16.22 4.70 -30.73
CA ALA A 201 17.21 5.09 -31.73
C ALA A 201 17.21 6.60 -32.02
N ASP A 202 16.10 7.28 -31.71
CA ASP A 202 15.93 8.74 -31.75
C ASP A 202 16.78 9.51 -30.70
N ARG A 203 17.60 8.77 -29.93
CA ARG A 203 18.52 9.27 -28.90
C ARG A 203 17.80 9.86 -27.69
N LYS A 204 16.54 9.49 -27.50
CA LYS A 204 15.70 10.00 -26.42
C LYS A 204 15.30 8.86 -25.49
N VAL A 205 15.06 9.21 -24.24
CA VAL A 205 14.29 8.36 -23.32
C VAL A 205 12.95 9.05 -23.10
N LYS A 206 11.84 8.39 -23.44
CA LYS A 206 10.50 8.92 -23.19
C LYS A 206 9.89 8.28 -21.94
N LEU A 207 9.13 9.08 -21.21
CA LEU A 207 8.43 8.68 -19.99
C LEU A 207 6.93 8.67 -20.26
N TRP A 208 6.28 7.61 -19.85
CA TRP A 208 4.86 7.36 -20.07
C TRP A 208 4.19 7.12 -18.72
N ASP A 209 3.11 7.84 -18.44
CA ASP A 209 2.22 7.53 -17.33
C ASP A 209 1.18 6.51 -17.81
N VAL A 210 1.08 5.38 -17.11
CA VAL A 210 0.18 4.29 -17.48
C VAL A 210 -0.89 4.11 -16.41
N THR A 211 -2.10 4.59 -16.72
CA THR A 211 -3.29 4.35 -15.91
C THR A 211 -4.09 3.17 -16.46
N LYS A 212 -5.13 2.72 -15.74
CA LYS A 212 -5.91 1.51 -16.10
C LYS A 212 -6.53 1.56 -17.50
N CYS A 213 -6.73 2.74 -18.09
CA CYS A 213 -7.42 2.91 -19.37
C CYS A 213 -6.65 3.79 -20.37
N MET A 214 -5.59 4.50 -19.94
CA MET A 214 -4.91 5.49 -20.79
C MET A 214 -3.40 5.48 -20.55
N VAL A 215 -2.67 5.78 -21.63
CA VAL A 215 -1.22 6.00 -21.61
C VAL A 215 -0.98 7.43 -22.07
N GLU A 216 -0.34 8.23 -21.23
CA GLU A 216 -0.01 9.63 -21.51
C GLU A 216 1.50 9.84 -21.51
N THR A 217 1.98 10.73 -22.38
CA THR A 217 3.39 11.12 -22.39
C THR A 217 3.66 12.06 -21.22
N ARG A 218 4.44 11.61 -20.24
CA ARG A 218 4.87 12.43 -19.10
C ARG A 218 6.04 13.34 -19.43
N GLY A 219 6.92 12.92 -20.33
CA GLY A 219 8.16 13.65 -20.58
C GLY A 219 9.09 13.01 -21.58
N THR A 220 10.08 13.78 -22.02
CA THR A 220 11.16 13.31 -22.89
C THR A 220 12.51 13.77 -22.34
N LEU A 221 13.35 12.81 -22.02
CA LEU A 221 14.71 13.01 -21.57
C LEU A 221 15.63 13.08 -22.79
N VAL A 222 16.32 14.20 -22.91
CA VAL A 222 17.22 14.53 -24.01
C VAL A 222 18.67 14.66 -23.52
N GLY A 223 19.62 14.64 -24.46
CA GLY A 223 21.04 14.85 -24.18
C GLY A 223 21.96 13.67 -24.54
N SER A 224 21.41 12.52 -24.94
CA SER A 224 22.21 11.42 -25.51
C SER A 224 22.66 11.74 -26.93
N ASN A 225 23.90 11.39 -27.28
CA ASN A 225 24.43 11.68 -28.62
C ASN A 225 24.20 10.52 -29.61
N ALA A 226 23.80 9.35 -29.13
CA ALA A 226 23.42 8.20 -29.95
C ALA A 226 22.19 7.48 -29.36
N GLY A 227 21.74 6.42 -30.05
CA GLY A 227 20.56 5.66 -29.66
C GLY A 227 20.70 5.09 -28.25
N VAL A 228 19.63 5.17 -27.46
CA VAL A 228 19.63 4.66 -26.09
C VAL A 228 19.32 3.18 -26.14
N MET A 229 20.28 2.36 -25.71
CA MET A 229 20.26 0.90 -25.84
C MET A 229 19.76 0.20 -24.59
N SER A 230 19.90 0.85 -23.43
CA SER A 230 19.40 0.35 -22.16
C SER A 230 18.93 1.52 -21.31
N VAL A 231 17.91 1.28 -20.50
CA VAL A 231 17.35 2.22 -19.53
C VAL A 231 17.14 1.44 -18.24
N ASP A 232 17.35 2.08 -17.09
CA ASP A 232 16.99 1.53 -15.78
C ASP A 232 16.61 2.63 -14.80
N PHE A 233 15.72 2.29 -13.86
CA PHE A 233 15.34 3.16 -12.76
C PHE A 233 16.18 2.84 -11.52
N ASP A 234 16.45 3.85 -10.70
CA ASP A 234 16.86 3.62 -9.32
C ASP A 234 15.72 2.99 -8.52
N SER A 235 16.07 2.28 -7.44
CA SER A 235 15.17 1.70 -6.44
C SER A 235 14.10 2.68 -5.92
N THR A 236 14.46 3.96 -5.81
CA THR A 236 13.55 5.03 -5.38
C THR A 236 12.65 5.58 -6.49
N GLY A 237 12.98 5.30 -7.76
CA GLY A 237 12.33 5.90 -8.93
C GLY A 237 12.68 7.37 -9.18
N ALA A 238 13.58 7.97 -8.39
CA ALA A 238 13.95 9.38 -8.53
C ALA A 238 14.88 9.65 -9.72
N TYR A 239 15.66 8.63 -10.10
CA TYR A 239 16.66 8.72 -11.17
C TYR A 239 16.45 7.65 -12.23
N ILE A 240 16.81 8.00 -13.45
CA ILE A 240 16.89 7.09 -14.58
C ILE A 240 18.31 7.12 -15.12
N VAL A 241 18.89 5.95 -15.35
CA VAL A 241 20.15 5.78 -16.06
C VAL A 241 19.84 5.24 -17.45
N GLY A 242 20.46 5.82 -18.45
CA GLY A 242 20.39 5.35 -19.84
C GLY A 242 21.78 5.15 -20.39
N ALA A 243 22.02 3.97 -20.95
CA ALA A 243 23.25 3.65 -21.67
C ALA A 243 23.01 3.87 -23.16
N SER A 244 23.84 4.71 -23.77
CA SER A 244 23.74 5.09 -25.17
C SER A 244 24.87 4.47 -25.98
N ASN A 245 24.64 4.31 -27.28
CA ASN A 245 25.62 3.75 -28.22
C ASN A 245 26.83 4.68 -28.49
N ASP A 246 26.87 5.86 -27.85
CA ASP A 246 28.00 6.80 -27.86
C ASP A 246 29.04 6.50 -26.77
N PHE A 247 28.99 5.27 -26.22
CA PHE A 247 29.85 4.81 -25.12
C PHE A 247 29.67 5.58 -23.79
N ALA A 248 28.63 6.41 -23.68
CA ALA A 248 28.34 7.16 -22.48
C ALA A 248 27.04 6.70 -21.82
N SER A 249 27.06 6.64 -20.48
CA SER A 249 25.87 6.52 -19.67
C SER A 249 25.51 7.87 -19.11
N ARG A 250 24.21 8.17 -19.08
CA ARG A 250 23.67 9.44 -18.62
C ARG A 250 22.63 9.19 -17.56
N VAL A 251 22.55 10.12 -16.61
CA VAL A 251 21.62 10.05 -15.49
C VAL A 251 20.68 11.24 -15.58
N TRP A 252 19.38 10.98 -15.53
CA TRP A 252 18.36 12.01 -15.47
C TRP A 252 17.59 11.93 -14.16
N THR A 253 17.09 13.06 -13.70
CA THR A 253 16.12 13.10 -12.62
C THR A 253 14.71 13.03 -13.20
N VAL A 254 13.85 12.19 -12.62
CA VAL A 254 12.49 11.94 -13.12
C VAL A 254 11.54 13.11 -12.84
N ALA A 255 11.75 13.80 -11.72
CA ALA A 255 10.88 14.90 -11.28
C ALA A 255 10.98 16.14 -12.17
N ASP A 256 12.20 16.55 -12.53
CA ASP A 256 12.48 17.74 -13.34
C ASP A 256 12.89 17.41 -14.78
N GLN A 257 13.07 16.13 -15.11
CA GLN A 257 13.44 15.63 -16.43
C GLN A 257 14.81 16.15 -16.92
N ARG A 258 15.70 16.55 -16.00
CA ARG A 258 16.99 17.15 -16.35
C ARG A 258 18.12 16.12 -16.32
N LEU A 259 19.03 16.27 -17.27
CA LEU A 259 20.31 15.55 -17.30
C LEU A 259 21.19 16.04 -16.13
N ARG A 260 21.66 15.10 -15.31
CA ARG A 260 22.66 15.37 -14.27
C ARG A 260 24.04 15.33 -14.91
N VAL A 261 24.75 16.44 -14.81
CA VAL A 261 26.15 16.56 -15.22
C VAL A 261 26.97 16.63 -13.95
N ALA A 262 27.94 15.72 -13.81
CA ALA A 262 28.97 15.86 -12.77
C ALA A 262 29.95 16.95 -13.25
N TYR A 263 30.14 17.99 -12.44
CA TYR A 263 31.15 19.02 -12.65
C TYR A 263 32.48 18.61 -12.03
#